data_AF-A0A841RNU4-F1
#
_entry.id   AF-A0A841RNU4-F1
#
_cell.length_a   1.000
_cell.length_b   1.000
_cell.length_c   1.000
_cell.angle_alpha   90.00
_cell.angle_beta   90.00
_cell.angle_gamma   90.00
#
_symmetry.space_group_name_H-M   'P 1'
#
loop_
_entity.id
_entity.type
_entity.pdbx_description
1 polymer ?
#
loop_
_entity_poly.entity_id
_entity_poly.type
_entity_poly.pdbx_seq_one_letter_code
_entity_poly.pdbx_strand_id
1 'polypeptide(L)'
;MVRSMGMSDYYKKLRAKISHELIFMPSVAGVVRNDFGEVLLQKKENHEEWSLPAGAIELGEAPAEAVVREVWEETGLFVLPKQLLGVFGGKEFRYQYPNGDQVEYNVFMFECIIQSGELNPIDNETIELQYFSPSNMPRLALPYPREIFLHKEDSELYFQWNEEWLNNRIDK
;
A
#
# COMPACT_ATOMS: atom_id res chain seq x y z
N MET A 1 6.45 14.39 -22.86
CA MET A 1 7.00 13.11 -22.34
C MET A 1 6.63 13.07 -20.87
N VAL A 2 5.57 12.35 -20.52
CA VAL A 2 5.12 12.24 -19.12
C VAL A 2 6.19 11.44 -18.38
N ARG A 3 6.89 12.05 -17.43
CA ARG A 3 7.74 11.30 -16.50
C ARG A 3 6.80 10.46 -15.65
N SER A 4 6.70 9.15 -15.89
CA SER A 4 6.08 8.27 -14.90
C SER A 4 7.06 8.14 -13.74
N MET A 5 6.70 8.77 -12.63
CA MET A 5 7.52 8.84 -11.44
C MET A 5 6.79 8.12 -10.31
N GLY A 6 6.64 6.80 -10.48
CA GLY A 6 6.11 5.89 -9.47
C GLY A 6 6.70 4.47 -9.53
N MET A 7 7.70 4.25 -10.39
CA MET A 7 8.47 3.00 -10.43
C MET A 7 9.95 3.34 -10.44
N SER A 8 10.72 2.70 -9.57
CA SER A 8 12.17 2.83 -9.59
C SER A 8 12.80 2.30 -10.87
N ASP A 9 14.08 2.64 -11.04
CA ASP A 9 14.90 2.14 -12.14
C ASP A 9 14.93 0.61 -12.20
N TYR A 10 14.80 -0.08 -11.07
CA TYR A 10 14.74 -1.53 -11.04
C TYR A 10 13.48 -2.05 -11.73
N TYR A 11 12.29 -1.62 -11.28
CA TYR A 11 11.03 -2.06 -11.86
C TYR A 11 10.87 -1.59 -13.31
N LYS A 12 11.35 -0.40 -13.66
CA LYS A 12 11.41 0.08 -15.05
C LYS A 12 12.26 -0.82 -15.95
N LYS A 13 13.47 -1.20 -15.50
CA LYS A 13 14.35 -2.12 -16.24
C LYS A 13 13.75 -3.52 -16.33
N LEU A 14 13.09 -3.99 -15.28
CA LEU A 14 12.40 -5.29 -15.29
C LEU A 14 11.24 -5.28 -16.29
N ARG A 15 10.37 -4.26 -16.23
CA ARG A 15 9.26 -4.06 -17.16
C ARG A 15 9.72 -4.02 -18.62
N ALA A 16 10.81 -3.31 -18.91
CA ALA A 16 11.38 -3.26 -20.25
C ALA A 16 11.85 -4.62 -20.79
N LYS A 17 12.24 -5.57 -19.91
CA LYS A 17 12.69 -6.91 -20.31
C LYS A 17 11.56 -7.90 -20.51
N ILE A 18 10.48 -7.76 -19.75
CA ILE A 18 9.39 -8.75 -19.75
C ILE A 18 8.13 -8.26 -20.47
N SER A 19 8.15 -7.06 -21.07
CA SER A 19 6.99 -6.46 -21.72
C SER A 19 5.80 -6.39 -20.74
N HIS A 20 4.59 -6.78 -21.12
CA HIS A 20 3.38 -6.72 -20.28
C HIS A 20 3.16 -7.94 -19.36
N GLU A 21 4.14 -8.85 -19.26
CA GLU A 21 4.05 -10.03 -18.39
C GLU A 21 3.92 -9.66 -16.91
N LEU A 22 3.37 -10.57 -16.11
CA LEU A 22 3.09 -10.32 -14.69
C LEU A 22 4.38 -10.07 -13.89
N ILE A 23 4.45 -8.92 -13.20
CA ILE A 23 5.48 -8.65 -12.18
C ILE A 23 4.91 -8.97 -10.80
N PHE A 24 5.58 -9.86 -10.07
CA PHE A 24 5.32 -10.02 -8.64
C PHE A 24 6.08 -8.96 -7.86
N MET A 25 5.36 -8.11 -7.14
CA MET A 25 5.89 -6.86 -6.58
C MET A 25 5.75 -6.83 -5.05
N PRO A 26 6.85 -6.97 -4.31
CA PRO A 26 6.87 -6.65 -2.89
C PRO A 26 6.57 -5.17 -2.67
N SER A 27 5.59 -4.88 -1.82
CA SER A 27 5.08 -3.53 -1.60
C SER A 27 4.79 -3.29 -0.12
N VAL A 28 4.62 -2.04 0.25
CA VAL A 28 4.26 -1.61 1.60
C VAL A 28 3.06 -0.69 1.58
N ALA A 29 2.32 -0.64 2.69
CA ALA A 29 1.26 0.34 2.90
C ALA A 29 1.31 0.86 4.34
N GLY A 30 1.19 2.17 4.52
CA GLY A 30 1.17 2.83 5.82
C GLY A 30 -0.25 3.20 6.24
N VAL A 31 -0.70 2.67 7.39
CA VAL A 31 -1.86 3.19 8.11
C VAL A 31 -1.37 4.32 9.00
N VAL A 32 -1.49 5.57 8.52
CA VAL A 32 -1.08 6.77 9.23
C VAL A 32 -2.29 7.37 9.93
N ARG A 33 -2.24 7.55 11.25
CA ARG A 33 -3.33 8.12 12.04
C ARG A 33 -3.00 9.50 12.59
N ASN A 34 -4.02 10.36 12.64
CA ASN A 34 -3.96 11.59 13.43
C ASN A 34 -4.36 11.32 14.90
N ASP A 35 -4.29 12.36 15.74
CA ASP A 35 -4.62 12.28 17.16
C ASP A 35 -6.11 11.92 17.44
N PHE A 36 -6.98 12.04 16.43
CA PHE A 36 -8.39 11.65 16.50
C PHE A 36 -8.64 10.19 16.08
N GLY A 37 -7.58 9.44 15.72
CA GLY A 37 -7.66 8.05 15.28
C GLY A 37 -8.14 7.87 13.82
N GLU A 38 -8.28 8.96 13.08
CA GLU A 38 -8.65 8.95 11.66
C GLU A 38 -7.47 8.52 10.79
N VAL A 39 -7.74 7.79 9.71
CA VAL A 39 -6.73 7.24 8.80
C VAL A 39 -6.52 8.17 7.63
N LEU A 40 -5.27 8.50 7.34
CA LEU A 40 -4.88 9.26 6.16
C LEU A 40 -5.00 8.39 4.91
N LEU A 41 -5.75 8.88 3.93
CA LEU A 41 -5.84 8.29 2.60
C LEU A 41 -5.37 9.30 1.55
N GLN A 42 -4.92 8.75 0.43
CA GLN A 42 -4.53 9.52 -0.76
C GLN A 42 -5.40 9.16 -1.96
N LYS A 43 -5.60 10.14 -2.84
CA LYS A 43 -6.20 9.97 -4.15
C LYS A 43 -5.21 10.42 -5.22
N LYS A 44 -4.95 9.55 -6.20
CA LYS A 44 -4.01 9.81 -7.30
C LYS A 44 -4.74 10.35 -8.52
N GLU A 45 -4.09 11.18 -9.33
CA GLU A 45 -4.68 11.91 -10.48
C GLU A 45 -5.48 11.03 -11.46
N ASN A 46 -5.11 9.75 -11.58
CA ASN A 46 -5.70 8.80 -12.53
C ASN A 46 -6.49 7.66 -11.87
N HIS A 47 -6.77 7.75 -10.57
CA HIS A 47 -7.51 6.72 -9.83
C HIS A 47 -8.78 7.30 -9.21
N GLU A 48 -9.92 6.64 -9.48
CA GLU A 48 -11.20 7.03 -8.87
C GLU A 48 -11.25 6.68 -7.38
N GLU A 49 -10.58 5.61 -7.00
CA GLU A 49 -10.58 5.04 -5.66
C GLU A 49 -9.48 5.63 -4.77
N TRP A 50 -9.76 5.71 -3.48
CA TRP A 50 -8.79 6.11 -2.46
C TRP A 50 -7.83 4.95 -2.17
N SER A 51 -6.65 5.28 -1.66
CA SER A 51 -5.64 4.30 -1.26
C SER A 51 -4.92 4.75 0.00
N LEU A 52 -4.25 3.81 0.66
CA LEU A 52 -3.27 4.15 1.69
C LEU A 52 -2.01 4.74 1.02
N PRO A 53 -1.22 5.56 1.73
CA PRO A 53 0.17 5.79 1.35
C PRO A 53 0.90 4.46 1.19
N ALA A 54 1.41 4.17 0.00
CA ALA A 54 1.87 2.85 -0.39
C ALA A 54 2.75 2.88 -1.63
N GLY A 55 3.72 1.97 -1.68
CA GLY A 55 4.55 1.80 -2.86
C GLY A 55 5.41 0.54 -2.82
N ALA A 56 6.32 0.44 -3.79
CA ALA A 56 7.14 -0.74 -3.97
C ALA A 56 8.34 -0.72 -3.01
N ILE A 57 8.75 -1.90 -2.54
CA ILE A 57 10.00 -2.04 -1.80
C ILE A 57 11.16 -1.99 -2.80
N GLU A 58 12.15 -1.13 -2.54
CA GLU A 58 13.36 -1.05 -3.35
C GLU A 58 14.40 -2.11 -2.98
N LEU A 59 15.30 -2.41 -3.92
CA LEU A 59 16.38 -3.35 -3.66
C LEU A 59 17.25 -2.86 -2.51
N GLY A 60 17.35 -3.68 -1.47
CA GLY A 60 18.16 -3.41 -0.28
C GLY A 60 17.40 -2.78 0.87
N GLU A 61 16.15 -2.34 0.68
CA GLU A 61 15.31 -1.81 1.76
C GLU A 61 14.70 -2.94 2.60
N ALA A 62 14.69 -2.76 3.92
CA ALA A 62 13.74 -3.45 4.77
C ALA A 62 12.32 -2.90 4.51
N PRO A 63 11.24 -3.70 4.65
CA PRO A 63 9.88 -3.19 4.47
C PRO A 63 9.55 -1.99 5.38
N ALA A 64 10.10 -1.95 6.58
CA ALA A 64 9.92 -0.83 7.51
C ALA A 64 10.64 0.46 7.02
N GLU A 65 11.75 0.34 6.29
CA GLU A 65 12.42 1.50 5.68
C GLU A 65 11.60 2.01 4.49
N ALA A 66 11.13 1.08 3.64
CA ALA A 66 10.32 1.41 2.48
C ALA A 66 9.03 2.15 2.88
N VAL A 67 8.31 1.72 3.92
CA VAL A 67 7.06 2.39 4.32
C VAL A 67 7.30 3.81 4.84
N VAL A 68 8.44 4.06 5.50
CA VAL A 68 8.81 5.42 5.94
C VAL A 68 9.09 6.32 4.75
N ARG A 69 9.84 5.82 3.75
CA ARG A 69 10.12 6.54 2.51
C ARG A 69 8.82 6.87 1.75
N GLU A 70 8.00 5.86 1.48
CA GLU A 70 6.76 6.02 0.70
C GLU A 70 5.79 6.99 1.38
N VAL A 71 5.57 6.86 2.69
CA VAL A 71 4.72 7.81 3.42
C VAL A 71 5.27 9.22 3.32
N TRP A 72 6.58 9.41 3.44
CA TRP A 72 7.19 10.73 3.31
C TRP A 72 7.07 11.31 1.91
N GLU A 73 7.33 10.52 0.86
CA GLU A 73 7.24 10.96 -0.55
C GLU A 73 5.81 11.36 -0.93
N GLU A 74 4.82 10.55 -0.55
CA GLU A 74 3.42 10.75 -0.95
C GLU A 74 2.68 11.76 -0.06
N THR A 75 3.12 11.99 1.18
CA THR A 75 2.35 12.80 2.16
C THR A 75 3.10 13.98 2.75
N GLY A 76 4.43 13.99 2.68
CA GLY A 76 5.29 14.95 3.40
C GLY A 76 5.47 14.65 4.89
N LEU A 77 4.85 13.59 5.41
CA LEU A 77 4.94 13.20 6.82
C LEU A 77 6.10 12.25 7.08
N PHE A 78 6.88 12.53 8.12
CA PHE A 78 7.85 11.59 8.65
C PHE A 78 7.20 10.75 9.75
N VAL A 79 7.24 9.42 9.59
CA VAL A 79 6.54 8.48 10.47
C VAL A 79 7.48 7.45 11.08
N LEU A 80 7.08 6.91 12.22
CA LEU A 80 7.67 5.73 12.84
C LEU A 80 6.77 4.51 12.57
N PRO A 81 7.24 3.45 11.90
CA PRO A 81 6.48 2.22 11.74
C PRO A 81 6.44 1.49 13.08
N LYS A 82 5.25 1.45 13.70
CA LYS A 82 5.05 0.91 15.05
C LYS A 82 4.91 -0.61 15.06
N GLN A 83 4.10 -1.14 14.16
CA GLN A 83 3.77 -2.57 14.11
C GLN A 83 3.36 -2.99 12.69
N LEU A 84 3.63 -4.25 12.35
CA LEU A 84 3.06 -4.87 11.16
C LEU A 84 1.61 -5.25 11.48
N LEU A 85 0.66 -4.73 10.72
CA LEU A 85 -0.77 -5.00 10.87
C LEU A 85 -1.20 -6.22 10.08
N GLY A 86 -0.56 -6.49 8.94
CA GLY A 86 -0.86 -7.67 8.14
C GLY A 86 0.00 -7.79 6.88
N VAL A 87 -0.09 -8.96 6.25
CA VAL A 87 0.50 -9.23 4.94
C VAL A 87 -0.60 -9.65 3.99
N PHE A 88 -0.67 -8.98 2.84
CA PHE A 88 -1.75 -9.14 1.87
C PHE A 88 -1.23 -9.42 0.47
N GLY A 89 -1.89 -10.32 -0.26
CA GLY A 89 -1.55 -10.64 -1.63
C GLY A 89 -2.54 -11.60 -2.28
N GLY A 90 -2.04 -12.34 -3.28
CA GLY A 90 -2.82 -13.27 -4.08
C GLY A 90 -3.55 -12.60 -5.24
N LYS A 91 -4.43 -13.35 -5.90
CA LYS A 91 -5.11 -12.91 -7.15
C LYS A 91 -5.94 -11.64 -6.97
N GLU A 92 -6.49 -11.41 -5.78
CA GLU A 92 -7.26 -10.20 -5.44
C GLU A 92 -6.39 -8.93 -5.38
N PHE A 93 -5.07 -9.10 -5.28
CA PHE A 93 -4.07 -8.03 -5.32
C PHE A 93 -3.36 -7.94 -6.68
N ARG A 94 -3.92 -8.60 -7.70
CA ARG A 94 -3.47 -8.48 -9.07
C ARG A 94 -4.16 -7.31 -9.75
N TYR A 95 -3.37 -6.46 -10.39
CA TYR A 95 -3.85 -5.30 -11.13
C TYR A 95 -3.28 -5.28 -12.54
N GLN A 96 -4.11 -4.85 -13.49
CA GLN A 96 -3.71 -4.58 -14.86
C GLN A 96 -3.92 -3.10 -15.16
N TYR A 97 -2.83 -2.40 -15.49
CA TYR A 97 -2.87 -1.01 -15.91
C TYR A 97 -3.51 -0.88 -17.31
N PRO A 98 -4.06 0.29 -17.66
CA PRO A 98 -4.66 0.54 -18.98
C PRO A 98 -3.71 0.30 -20.17
N ASN A 99 -2.39 0.42 -19.95
CA ASN A 99 -1.36 0.15 -20.95
C ASN A 99 -1.05 -1.35 -21.14
N GLY A 100 -1.74 -2.24 -20.43
CA GLY A 100 -1.54 -3.69 -20.47
C GLY A 100 -0.58 -4.23 -19.42
N ASP A 101 0.17 -3.38 -18.71
CA ASP A 101 1.12 -3.83 -17.69
C ASP A 101 0.40 -4.54 -16.55
N GLN A 102 0.91 -5.72 -16.19
CA GLN A 102 0.33 -6.54 -15.13
C GLN A 102 1.25 -6.61 -13.92
N VAL A 103 0.66 -6.46 -12.74
CA VAL A 103 1.35 -6.54 -11.46
C VAL A 103 0.53 -7.35 -10.46
N GLU A 104 1.19 -8.06 -9.56
CA GLU A 104 0.57 -8.70 -8.40
C GLU A 104 1.33 -8.27 -7.16
N TYR A 105 0.64 -7.57 -6.26
CA TYR A 105 1.24 -6.99 -5.07
C TYR A 105 1.30 -8.02 -3.94
N ASN A 106 2.41 -8.00 -3.21
CA ASN A 106 2.51 -8.60 -1.89
C ASN A 106 2.83 -7.49 -0.88
N VAL A 107 1.80 -7.04 -0.18
CA VAL A 107 1.80 -5.82 0.63
C VAL A 107 2.06 -6.14 2.10
N PHE A 108 3.09 -5.52 2.66
CA PHE A 108 3.33 -5.46 4.10
C PHE A 108 2.70 -4.17 4.65
N MET A 109 1.64 -4.31 5.45
CA MET A 109 0.91 -3.16 5.99
C MET A 109 1.41 -2.80 7.40
N PHE A 110 1.78 -1.55 7.62
CA PHE A 110 2.28 -1.06 8.91
C PHE A 110 1.35 -0.01 9.52
N GLU A 111 1.16 -0.07 10.84
CA GLU A 111 0.67 1.07 11.61
C GLU A 111 1.81 2.07 11.77
N CYS A 112 1.56 3.33 11.46
CA CYS A 112 2.56 4.40 11.43
C CYS A 112 2.16 5.56 12.33
N ILE A 113 3.06 5.95 13.23
CA ILE A 113 2.89 7.12 14.11
C ILE A 113 3.59 8.32 13.48
N ILE A 114 2.87 9.43 13.31
CA ILE A 114 3.43 10.70 12.84
C ILE A 114 4.44 11.22 13.87
N GLN A 115 5.67 11.50 13.43
CA GLN A 115 6.72 12.11 14.25
C GLN A 115 6.87 13.60 13.95
N SER A 116 6.77 13.98 12.68
CA SER A 116 6.92 15.36 12.20
C SER A 116 6.44 15.50 10.76
N GLY A 117 6.41 16.73 10.24
CA GLY A 117 6.07 17.04 8.85
C GLY A 117 4.75 17.77 8.73
N GLU A 118 4.44 18.19 7.50
CA GLU A 118 3.18 18.84 7.14
C GLU A 118 2.58 18.08 5.96
N LEU A 119 1.25 18.01 5.88
CA LEU A 119 0.56 17.36 4.77
C LEU A 119 0.76 18.16 3.49
N ASN A 120 1.78 17.75 2.73
CA ASN A 120 2.15 18.35 1.48
C ASN A 120 2.83 17.26 0.63
N PRO A 121 2.08 16.62 -0.29
CA PRO A 121 2.65 15.61 -1.19
C PRO A 121 3.91 16.14 -1.87
N ILE A 122 4.97 15.34 -1.87
CA ILE A 122 6.22 15.67 -2.56
C ILE A 122 6.23 15.04 -3.94
N ASP A 123 5.49 13.94 -4.12
CA ASP A 123 5.19 13.39 -5.43
C ASP A 123 4.32 14.34 -6.27
N ASN A 124 4.30 14.11 -7.58
CA ASN A 124 3.40 14.84 -8.50
C ASN A 124 2.18 13.98 -8.87
N GLU A 125 1.92 12.88 -8.15
CA GLU A 125 0.90 11.89 -8.49
C GLU A 125 -0.34 11.98 -7.59
N THR A 126 -0.13 12.42 -6.34
CA THR A 126 -1.14 12.61 -5.32
C THR A 126 -1.81 13.96 -5.48
N ILE A 127 -3.12 13.94 -5.74
CA ILE A 127 -3.92 15.15 -5.93
C ILE A 127 -4.71 15.54 -4.69
N GLU A 128 -4.93 14.58 -3.78
CA GLU A 128 -5.74 14.80 -2.60
C GLU A 128 -5.26 13.90 -1.45
N LEU A 129 -5.10 14.51 -0.27
CA LEU A 129 -4.84 13.82 1.00
C LEU A 129 -5.97 14.19 1.97
N GLN A 130 -6.57 13.18 2.59
CA GLN A 130 -7.65 13.41 3.54
C GLN A 130 -7.65 12.35 4.66
N TYR A 131 -7.94 12.79 5.88
CA TYR A 131 -8.22 11.91 7.01
C TYR A 131 -9.68 11.43 6.98
N PHE A 132 -9.87 10.14 7.22
CA PHE A 132 -11.19 9.52 7.32
C PHE A 132 -11.33 8.75 8.63
N SER A 133 -12.48 8.88 9.28
CA SER A 133 -12.85 7.97 10.36
C SER A 133 -12.85 6.52 9.84
N PRO A 134 -12.25 5.55 10.57
CA PRO A 134 -12.25 4.14 10.18
C PRO A 134 -13.64 3.55 9.93
N SER A 135 -14.66 4.04 10.64
CA SER A 135 -16.04 3.59 10.48
C SER A 135 -16.74 4.17 9.26
N ASN A 136 -16.19 5.25 8.67
CA ASN A 136 -16.77 5.97 7.54
C ASN A 136 -15.74 6.30 6.45
N MET A 137 -14.80 5.39 6.20
CA MET A 137 -13.84 5.53 5.12
C MET A 137 -14.40 5.05 3.77
N PRO A 138 -13.97 5.66 2.65
CA PRO A 138 -14.33 5.22 1.31
C PRO A 138 -13.83 3.80 1.01
N ARG A 139 -14.28 3.24 -0.11
CA ARG A 139 -13.69 1.99 -0.62
C ARG A 139 -12.25 2.26 -1.04
N LEU A 140 -11.36 1.33 -0.69
CA LEU A 140 -9.97 1.36 -1.12
C LEU A 140 -9.80 0.60 -2.43
N ALA A 141 -8.83 1.03 -3.23
CA ALA A 141 -8.48 0.39 -4.50
C ALA A 141 -8.06 -1.07 -4.35
N LEU A 142 -7.40 -1.40 -3.23
CA LEU A 142 -7.05 -2.77 -2.87
C LEU A 142 -8.00 -3.30 -1.79
N PRO A 143 -8.36 -4.60 -1.82
CA PRO A 143 -9.41 -5.17 -0.97
C PRO A 143 -8.92 -5.51 0.44
N TYR A 144 -8.40 -4.51 1.16
CA TYR A 144 -8.03 -4.70 2.57
C TYR A 144 -9.28 -4.90 3.45
N PRO A 145 -9.25 -5.83 4.42
CA PRO A 145 -10.35 -6.05 5.35
C PRO A 145 -10.57 -4.80 6.21
N ARG A 146 -11.82 -4.32 6.33
CA ARG A 146 -12.11 -3.06 7.05
C ARG A 146 -11.74 -3.14 8.53
N GLU A 147 -11.79 -4.33 9.10
CA GLU A 147 -11.57 -4.59 10.52
C GLU A 147 -10.17 -4.17 10.97
N ILE A 148 -9.18 -4.18 10.06
CA ILE A 148 -7.81 -3.76 10.36
C ILE A 148 -7.71 -2.28 10.73
N PHE A 149 -8.64 -1.45 10.24
CA PHE A 149 -8.63 -0.01 10.48
C PHE A 149 -9.35 0.38 11.78
N LEU A 150 -10.19 -0.50 12.35
CA LEU A 150 -11.10 -0.17 13.47
C LEU A 150 -10.43 -0.08 14.85
N HIS A 151 -9.10 -0.20 14.94
CA HIS A 151 -8.31 -0.14 16.18
C HIS A 151 -8.69 -1.18 17.24
N LYS A 152 -7.74 -2.07 17.57
CA LYS A 152 -7.65 -2.67 18.90
C LYS A 152 -6.21 -2.43 19.36
N GLU A 153 -6.03 -1.80 20.52
CA GLU A 153 -4.73 -1.89 21.20
C GLU A 153 -4.43 -3.39 21.37
N ASP A 154 -3.19 -3.79 21.06
CA ASP A 154 -2.72 -5.18 21.08
C ASP A 154 -3.45 -6.17 20.15
N SER A 155 -3.93 -5.72 18.97
CA SER A 155 -4.40 -6.67 17.95
C SER A 155 -3.24 -7.53 17.44
N GLU A 156 -3.45 -8.85 17.41
CA GLU A 156 -2.54 -9.78 16.75
C GLU A 156 -2.36 -9.41 15.26
N LEU A 157 -1.18 -9.71 14.72
CA LEU A 157 -0.87 -9.56 13.29
C LEU A 157 -1.96 -10.25 12.45
N TYR A 158 -2.56 -9.51 11.51
CA TYR A 158 -3.52 -10.08 10.57
C TYR A 158 -2.79 -10.97 9.56
N PHE A 159 -3.04 -12.26 9.66
CA PHE A 159 -2.65 -13.21 8.63
C PHE A 159 -3.79 -13.39 7.65
N GLN A 160 -3.58 -12.99 6.40
CA GLN A 160 -4.54 -13.24 5.33
C GLN A 160 -4.70 -14.76 5.12
N TRP A 161 -5.79 -15.30 5.67
CA TRP A 161 -6.10 -16.73 5.69
C TRP A 161 -7.54 -16.96 5.21
N ASN A 162 -7.75 -17.93 4.31
CA ASN A 162 -9.09 -18.39 3.90
C ASN A 162 -9.12 -19.92 3.91
N GLU A 163 -9.79 -20.57 4.87
CA GLU A 163 -9.87 -22.04 5.04
C GLU A 163 -10.16 -22.84 3.75
N GLU A 164 -10.83 -22.27 2.75
CA GLU A 164 -11.10 -22.91 1.46
C GLU A 164 -9.82 -23.36 0.72
N TRP A 165 -8.69 -22.68 0.92
CA TRP A 165 -7.40 -23.07 0.33
C TRP A 165 -6.85 -24.40 0.84
N LEU A 166 -7.17 -24.78 2.09
CA LEU A 166 -6.70 -26.02 2.70
C LEU A 166 -7.54 -27.18 2.17
N ASN A 167 -8.84 -26.96 2.02
CA ASN A 167 -9.76 -27.95 1.48
C ASN A 167 -9.39 -28.33 0.04
N ASN A 168 -8.91 -27.36 -0.76
CA ASN A 168 -8.40 -27.59 -2.11
C ASN A 168 -7.04 -28.33 -2.18
N ARG A 169 -6.40 -28.63 -1.04
CA ARG A 169 -5.14 -29.41 -0.98
C ARG A 169 -5.32 -30.85 -0.51
N ILE A 170 -6.51 -31.23 -0.01
CA ILE A 170 -6.77 -32.60 0.47
C ILE A 170 -7.07 -33.57 -0.70
N ASP A 171 -7.35 -33.04 -1.90
CA ASP A 171 -7.63 -33.82 -3.11
C ASP A 171 -6.45 -33.91 -4.11
N LYS A 172 -5.20 -33.77 -3.65
CA LYS A 172 -3.99 -33.98 -4.46
C LYS A 172 -3.00 -34.96 -3.83
#